data_AF-A0A4Q3D100-F1
#
_entry.id   AF-A0A4Q3D100-F1
#
_cell.length_a   1.000
_cell.length_b   1.000
_cell.length_c   1.000
_cell.angle_alpha   90.00
_cell.angle_beta   90.00
_cell.angle_gamma   90.00
#
_symmetry.space_group_name_H-M   'P 1'
#
loop_
_entity.id
_entity.type
_entity.pdbx_description
1 polymer ?
#
loop_
_entity_poly.entity_id
_entity_poly.type
_entity_poly.pdbx_seq_one_letter_code
_entity_poly.pdbx_strand_id
1 'polypeptide(L)'
;MYKFFLTIILGSIGYLCYSQQASNTSYWLATEGGGRNIIVDTVTPTIDLIKMLEQPWSFKNTGKAYYIGFTELMFSIAHKGDLVVDTLIDYYKTTPSDRAKHGIIYTLYLIGIERETGSRLNEPFKNKKARKALLSLLRYSSNNATIARLLMRDPWLSDIPELIDYLNIEKNTEYTWPIVKALMRYNAPGFCIGQSLKDKGTYHISRSEAFKKIDHKNSINSLDKTSLKLFEEKYSESICVTPLLFEQDLAGDYKTGSNENISLIEFSGSHITGTEDYFSSYIALGSRFVHYVEGDIIHFCSIEIAQKRIIDWWAGLTSTGQAFFKDKNVFNPPWPPLPSYE
;
A
#
# COMPACT_ATOMS: atom_id res chain seq x y z
N MET A 1 73.57 28.89 -27.13
CA MET A 1 73.90 27.69 -26.30
C MET A 1 73.38 27.98 -24.90
N TYR A 2 72.08 27.85 -24.63
CA TYR A 2 71.29 26.64 -24.35
C TYR A 2 71.71 25.88 -23.07
N LYS A 3 70.75 25.87 -22.12
CA LYS A 3 70.52 24.92 -21.00
C LYS A 3 71.53 25.08 -19.86
N PHE A 4 71.12 25.42 -18.63
CA PHE A 4 70.23 24.65 -17.78
C PHE A 4 69.36 25.57 -16.89
N PHE A 5 68.08 25.65 -17.25
CA PHE A 5 66.96 25.95 -16.36
C PHE A 5 66.16 24.64 -16.22
N LEU A 6 65.46 24.45 -15.11
CA LEU A 6 64.59 23.32 -14.77
C LEU A 6 65.30 22.01 -14.39
N THR A 7 65.51 21.81 -13.09
CA THR A 7 65.53 20.47 -12.48
C THR A 7 64.81 20.51 -11.14
N ILE A 8 63.54 20.94 -11.16
CA ILE A 8 62.51 20.60 -10.17
C ILE A 8 61.22 20.48 -10.99
N ILE A 9 60.87 19.26 -11.36
CA ILE A 9 59.60 18.73 -11.91
C ILE A 9 60.03 17.46 -12.67
N LEU A 10 59.37 16.33 -12.41
CA LEU A 10 59.69 14.95 -12.84
C LEU A 10 60.43 14.11 -11.79
N GLY A 11 59.84 14.01 -10.60
CA GLY A 11 60.16 12.98 -9.61
C GLY A 11 58.99 12.60 -8.70
N SER A 12 57.75 12.92 -9.09
CA SER A 12 56.55 12.68 -8.27
C SER A 12 55.30 12.47 -9.13
N ILE A 13 55.45 11.86 -10.32
CA ILE A 13 54.34 11.28 -11.08
C ILE A 13 54.50 9.77 -10.98
N GLY A 14 54.20 9.26 -9.80
CA GLY A 14 54.28 7.85 -9.47
C GLY A 14 53.29 7.60 -8.35
N TYR A 15 52.10 7.12 -8.72
CA TYR A 15 51.15 6.51 -7.81
C TYR A 15 50.67 7.37 -6.64
N LEU A 16 50.06 8.52 -6.94
CA LEU A 16 48.79 8.81 -6.27
C LEU A 16 47.76 7.84 -6.88
N CYS A 17 47.79 6.60 -6.40
CA CYS A 17 46.60 5.77 -6.36
C CYS A 17 45.56 6.61 -5.65
N TYR A 18 44.70 7.24 -6.45
CA TYR A 18 43.39 7.62 -6.02
C TYR A 18 42.73 6.31 -5.61
N SER A 19 42.94 5.90 -4.36
CA SER A 19 41.92 5.14 -3.68
C SER A 19 40.73 6.09 -3.62
N GLN A 20 39.88 6.05 -4.66
CA GLN A 20 38.46 6.18 -4.42
C GLN A 20 38.16 5.11 -3.39
N GLN A 21 38.29 5.50 -2.12
CA GLN A 21 37.67 4.80 -1.04
C GLN A 21 36.19 4.93 -1.39
N ALA A 22 35.67 3.92 -2.09
CA ALA A 22 34.25 3.76 -2.29
C ALA A 22 33.67 3.89 -0.90
N SER A 23 33.05 5.03 -0.61
CA SER A 23 32.28 5.21 0.60
C SER A 23 31.17 4.19 0.45
N ASN A 24 31.38 3.00 1.00
CA ASN A 24 30.39 1.95 1.04
C ASN A 24 29.23 2.54 1.83
N THR A 25 28.29 3.16 1.13
CA THR A 25 27.10 3.73 1.72
C THR A 25 26.24 2.52 2.05
N SER A 26 26.38 2.04 3.28
CA SER A 26 25.79 0.78 3.67
C SER A 26 24.38 1.02 4.17
N TYR A 27 23.40 0.42 3.52
CA TYR A 27 22.00 0.43 3.98
C TYR A 27 21.68 -0.87 4.71
N TRP A 28 20.56 -0.90 5.42
CA TRP A 28 20.09 -2.08 6.13
C TRP A 28 18.73 -2.52 5.59
N LEU A 29 18.66 -3.78 5.19
CA LEU A 29 17.41 -4.48 4.92
C LEU A 29 16.94 -5.17 6.21
N ALA A 30 15.74 -4.87 6.69
CA ALA A 30 15.16 -5.54 7.84
C ALA A 30 14.88 -7.02 7.55
N THR A 31 15.26 -7.88 8.51
CA THR A 31 15.01 -9.32 8.46
C THR A 31 14.56 -9.81 9.83
N GLU A 32 13.97 -11.01 9.88
CA GLU A 32 13.73 -11.69 11.14
C GLU A 32 15.05 -11.84 11.91
N GLY A 33 15.05 -11.41 13.18
CA GLY A 33 16.22 -11.46 14.05
C GLY A 33 17.26 -10.34 13.85
N GLY A 34 17.03 -9.34 12.98
CA GLY A 34 17.94 -8.19 12.86
C GLY A 34 17.86 -7.47 11.51
N GLY A 35 19.02 -7.19 10.93
CA GLY A 35 19.12 -6.56 9.61
C GLY A 35 20.27 -7.13 8.79
N ARG A 36 20.14 -7.06 7.47
CA ARG A 36 21.17 -7.43 6.51
C ARG A 36 21.76 -6.17 5.89
N ASN A 37 23.09 -6.06 5.91
CA ASN A 37 23.78 -4.99 5.22
C ASN A 37 23.60 -5.10 3.70
N ILE A 38 23.33 -3.96 3.06
CA ILE A 38 23.15 -3.83 1.63
C ILE A 38 24.26 -2.93 1.08
N ILE A 39 25.05 -3.51 0.18
CA ILE A 39 26.04 -2.78 -0.61
C ILE A 39 25.34 -2.23 -1.83
N VAL A 40 25.46 -0.93 -2.05
CA VAL A 40 24.89 -0.26 -3.22
C VAL A 40 25.94 -0.03 -4.29
N ASP A 41 25.51 -0.19 -5.53
CA ASP A 41 26.26 0.23 -6.69
C ASP A 41 26.18 1.76 -6.82
N THR A 42 27.33 2.42 -6.69
CA THR A 42 27.45 3.87 -6.82
C THR A 42 28.04 4.30 -8.16
N VAL A 43 28.55 3.35 -8.95
CA VAL A 43 29.38 3.59 -10.14
C VAL A 43 28.57 3.42 -11.43
N THR A 44 27.69 2.43 -11.50
CA THR A 44 26.89 2.16 -12.69
C THR A 44 25.95 3.34 -12.99
N PRO A 45 25.86 3.80 -14.26
CA PRO A 45 24.95 4.87 -14.64
C PRO A 45 23.50 4.56 -14.28
N THR A 46 22.77 5.57 -13.80
CA THR A 46 21.40 5.43 -13.30
C THR A 46 20.45 4.77 -14.30
N ILE A 47 20.54 5.13 -15.58
CA ILE A 47 19.67 4.56 -16.61
C ILE A 47 19.93 3.06 -16.84
N ASP A 48 21.18 2.62 -16.68
CA ASP A 48 21.54 1.23 -16.84
C ASP A 48 21.04 0.41 -15.64
N LEU A 49 21.15 0.94 -14.42
CA LEU A 49 20.53 0.34 -13.23
C LEU A 49 19.00 0.20 -13.39
N ILE A 50 18.32 1.23 -13.91
CA ILE A 50 16.86 1.17 -14.14
C ILE A 50 16.52 0.09 -15.17
N LYS A 51 17.25 0.01 -16.29
CA LYS A 51 17.04 -1.03 -17.32
C LYS A 51 17.25 -2.44 -16.77
N MET A 52 18.16 -2.62 -15.81
CA MET A 52 18.36 -3.91 -15.16
C MET A 52 17.14 -4.42 -14.40
N LEU A 53 16.15 -3.57 -14.06
CA LEU A 53 14.88 -4.01 -13.46
C LEU A 53 14.04 -4.89 -14.41
N GLU A 54 14.36 -4.94 -15.69
CA GLU A 54 13.73 -5.86 -16.66
C GLU A 54 14.22 -7.31 -16.48
N GLN A 55 15.44 -7.48 -15.98
CA GLN A 55 16.06 -8.78 -15.77
C GLN A 55 15.39 -9.53 -14.62
N PRO A 56 15.49 -10.87 -14.55
CA PRO A 56 14.94 -11.64 -13.44
C PRO A 56 15.52 -11.16 -12.09
N TRP A 57 14.63 -10.77 -11.19
CA TRP A 57 14.94 -10.50 -9.78
C TRP A 57 13.78 -10.99 -8.93
N SER A 58 14.05 -11.23 -7.66
CA SER A 58 13.05 -11.61 -6.66
C SER A 58 13.29 -10.82 -5.38
N PHE A 59 12.22 -10.56 -4.64
CA PHE A 59 12.36 -10.02 -3.29
C PHE A 59 13.18 -10.99 -2.44
N LYS A 60 14.08 -10.43 -1.65
CA LYS A 60 14.80 -11.16 -0.62
C LYS A 60 13.83 -11.65 0.44
N ASN A 61 14.03 -12.87 0.91
CA ASN A 61 13.28 -13.36 2.05
C ASN A 61 13.69 -12.57 3.31
N THR A 62 12.72 -11.92 3.94
CA THR A 62 12.89 -11.16 5.19
C THR A 62 12.54 -11.99 6.41
N GLY A 63 11.98 -13.20 6.26
CA GLY A 63 11.45 -14.02 7.36
C GLY A 63 10.14 -13.51 7.96
N LYS A 64 9.69 -12.30 7.59
CA LYS A 64 8.44 -11.71 8.09
C LYS A 64 7.56 -11.27 6.92
N ALA A 65 6.31 -11.73 6.90
CA ALA A 65 5.34 -11.47 5.82
C ALA A 65 5.05 -9.97 5.60
N TYR A 66 5.36 -9.13 6.59
CA TYR A 66 5.06 -7.71 6.58
C TYR A 66 6.23 -6.80 6.17
N TYR A 67 7.46 -7.33 6.14
CA TYR A 67 8.63 -6.62 5.61
C TYR A 67 8.77 -6.83 4.11
N ILE A 68 9.11 -5.75 3.40
CA ILE A 68 9.40 -5.81 1.98
C ILE A 68 10.89 -6.12 1.77
N GLY A 69 11.17 -7.19 1.03
CA GLY A 69 12.52 -7.70 0.79
C GLY A 69 13.27 -7.04 -0.36
N PHE A 70 13.42 -5.71 -0.38
CA PHE A 70 14.06 -5.01 -1.51
C PHE A 70 15.42 -5.62 -1.93
N THR A 71 15.75 -5.49 -3.21
CA THR A 71 17.01 -5.99 -3.79
C THR A 71 18.14 -4.96 -3.70
N GLU A 72 19.39 -5.40 -3.80
CA GLU A 72 20.56 -4.52 -3.93
C GLU A 72 20.39 -3.52 -5.09
N LEU A 73 19.80 -3.98 -6.21
CA LEU A 73 19.52 -3.13 -7.36
C LEU A 73 18.56 -1.98 -7.01
N MET A 74 17.47 -2.29 -6.31
CA MET A 74 16.51 -1.27 -5.85
C MET A 74 17.16 -0.28 -4.89
N PHE A 75 17.99 -0.76 -3.94
CA PHE A 75 18.75 0.12 -3.05
C PHE A 75 19.78 0.97 -3.81
N SER A 76 20.42 0.43 -4.85
CA SER A 76 21.39 1.16 -5.67
C SER A 76 20.75 2.30 -6.46
N ILE A 77 19.55 2.07 -6.99
CA ILE A 77 18.75 3.12 -7.63
C ILE A 77 18.26 4.12 -6.56
N ALA A 78 17.67 3.64 -5.47
CA ALA A 78 17.13 4.49 -4.41
C ALA A 78 18.19 5.34 -3.69
N HIS A 79 19.45 4.90 -3.67
CA HIS A 79 20.58 5.67 -3.16
C HIS A 79 20.68 7.07 -3.82
N LYS A 80 20.30 7.19 -5.10
CA LYS A 80 20.30 8.46 -5.85
C LYS A 80 19.18 9.43 -5.42
N GLY A 81 18.20 8.98 -4.63
CA GLY A 81 17.16 9.83 -4.03
C GLY A 81 16.28 10.57 -5.05
N ASP A 82 16.03 11.86 -4.82
CA ASP A 82 15.17 12.69 -5.67
C ASP A 82 15.64 12.85 -7.11
N LEU A 83 16.94 12.65 -7.35
CA LEU A 83 17.57 12.82 -8.67
C LEU A 83 17.10 11.77 -9.68
N VAL A 84 16.60 10.62 -9.22
CA VAL A 84 16.19 9.51 -10.10
C VAL A 84 14.67 9.39 -10.25
N VAL A 85 13.88 10.11 -9.45
CA VAL A 85 12.42 9.97 -9.43
C VAL A 85 11.78 10.23 -10.80
N ASP A 86 12.17 11.31 -11.49
CA ASP A 86 11.57 11.66 -12.77
C ASP A 86 11.97 10.64 -13.86
N THR A 87 13.23 10.19 -13.85
CA THR A 87 13.72 9.13 -14.75
C THR A 87 12.97 7.81 -14.55
N LEU A 88 12.63 7.46 -13.30
CA LEU A 88 11.83 6.27 -13.00
C LEU A 88 10.41 6.39 -13.57
N ILE A 89 9.78 7.55 -13.45
CA ILE A 89 8.43 7.80 -14.00
C ILE A 89 8.45 7.70 -15.53
N ASP A 90 9.43 8.34 -16.17
CA ASP A 90 9.53 8.34 -17.63
C ASP A 90 9.81 6.94 -18.19
N TYR A 91 10.69 6.19 -17.51
CA TYR A 91 10.94 4.80 -17.88
C TYR A 91 9.71 3.91 -17.65
N TYR A 92 9.01 4.09 -16.54
CA TYR A 92 7.78 3.35 -16.24
C TYR A 92 6.73 3.48 -17.35
N LYS A 93 6.56 4.70 -17.89
CA LYS A 93 5.58 5.00 -18.94
C LYS A 93 5.91 4.37 -20.28
N THR A 94 7.17 4.05 -20.52
CA THR A 94 7.66 3.62 -21.84
C THR A 94 8.05 2.14 -21.88
N THR A 95 8.45 1.55 -20.76
CA THR A 95 8.82 0.13 -20.72
C THR A 95 7.59 -0.77 -20.87
N PRO A 96 7.65 -1.81 -21.73
CA PRO A 96 6.61 -2.85 -21.79
C PRO A 96 6.76 -3.89 -20.67
N SER A 97 7.86 -3.87 -19.90
CA SER A 97 8.15 -4.89 -18.90
C SER A 97 7.36 -4.68 -17.61
N ASP A 98 6.38 -5.55 -17.34
CA ASP A 98 5.64 -5.57 -16.08
C ASP A 98 6.56 -5.74 -14.87
N ARG A 99 7.65 -6.51 -15.04
CA ARG A 99 8.67 -6.67 -14.01
C ARG A 99 9.38 -5.34 -13.72
N ALA A 100 9.79 -4.60 -14.75
CA ALA A 100 10.41 -3.30 -14.53
C ALA A 100 9.42 -2.33 -13.87
N LYS A 101 8.17 -2.30 -14.32
CA LYS A 101 7.10 -1.49 -13.69
C LYS A 101 6.95 -1.80 -12.20
N HIS A 102 6.91 -3.07 -11.84
CA HIS A 102 6.84 -3.51 -10.45
C HIS A 102 8.10 -3.07 -9.68
N GLY A 103 9.29 -3.27 -10.25
CA GLY A 103 10.55 -2.88 -9.62
C GLY A 103 10.66 -1.37 -9.39
N ILE A 104 10.16 -0.56 -10.32
CA ILE A 104 10.09 0.90 -10.22
C ILE A 104 9.17 1.33 -9.08
N ILE A 105 7.97 0.76 -8.98
CA ILE A 105 7.02 1.06 -7.91
C ILE A 105 7.66 0.85 -6.53
N TYR A 106 8.31 -0.30 -6.32
CA TYR A 106 9.00 -0.58 -5.05
C TYR A 106 10.24 0.29 -4.85
N THR A 107 10.95 0.67 -5.91
CA THR A 107 12.08 1.59 -5.81
C THR A 107 11.62 3.00 -5.41
N LEU A 108 10.53 3.50 -6.00
CA LEU A 108 9.92 4.77 -5.61
C LEU A 108 9.46 4.73 -4.15
N TYR A 109 8.85 3.63 -3.72
CA TYR A 109 8.51 3.45 -2.31
C TYR A 109 9.73 3.47 -1.39
N LEU A 110 10.81 2.77 -1.78
CA LEU A 110 12.06 2.74 -1.03
C LEU A 110 12.71 4.13 -0.92
N ILE A 111 12.66 4.94 -1.98
CA ILE A 111 13.03 6.37 -1.92
C ILE A 111 12.10 7.14 -0.97
N GLY A 112 10.80 6.84 -1.06
CA GLY A 112 9.72 7.33 -0.21
C GLY A 112 9.99 7.28 1.28
N ILE A 113 10.40 6.11 1.76
CA ILE A 113 10.75 5.82 3.16
C ILE A 113 12.23 6.10 3.45
N GLU A 114 12.93 6.83 2.57
CA GLU A 114 14.35 7.17 2.69
C GLU A 114 15.30 5.98 2.90
N ARG A 115 14.93 4.80 2.37
CA ARG A 115 15.63 3.53 2.51
C ARG A 115 15.67 2.97 3.94
N GLU A 116 14.82 3.46 4.83
CA GLU A 116 14.66 2.97 6.19
C GLU A 116 13.69 1.79 6.25
N THR A 117 14.22 0.59 6.06
CA THR A 117 13.43 -0.64 6.17
C THR A 117 13.54 -1.16 7.61
N GLY A 118 12.42 -1.42 8.30
CA GLY A 118 12.49 -2.01 9.64
C GLY A 118 11.41 -1.66 10.64
N SER A 119 10.40 -0.90 10.24
CA SER A 119 9.26 -0.70 11.12
C SER A 119 8.16 -1.73 10.88
N ARG A 120 7.71 -2.35 11.97
CA ARG A 120 6.66 -3.37 11.95
C ARG A 120 5.29 -2.81 11.56
N LEU A 121 4.96 -1.60 11.98
CA LEU A 121 3.62 -1.02 11.84
C LEU A 121 3.62 0.42 11.30
N ASN A 122 4.80 1.01 11.08
CA ASN A 122 4.91 2.40 10.64
C ASN A 122 6.14 2.58 9.76
N GLU A 123 6.01 2.45 8.45
CA GLU A 123 7.06 2.82 7.51
C GLU A 123 6.78 4.22 6.99
N PRO A 124 7.21 5.28 7.72
CA PRO A 124 6.82 6.64 7.40
C PRO A 124 7.38 7.02 6.04
N PHE A 125 6.49 7.47 5.16
CA PHE A 125 6.89 8.22 4.00
C PHE A 125 7.49 9.55 4.49
N LYS A 126 8.64 9.90 3.96
CA LYS A 126 9.31 11.19 4.23
C LYS A 126 9.49 11.97 2.94
N ASN A 127 9.77 11.27 1.85
CA ASN A 127 10.02 11.88 0.56
C ASN A 127 8.72 12.15 -0.22
N LYS A 128 8.32 13.43 -0.23
CA LYS A 128 7.10 13.90 -0.93
C LYS A 128 7.16 13.71 -2.45
N LYS A 129 8.34 13.84 -3.06
CA LYS A 129 8.51 13.70 -4.52
C LYS A 129 8.23 12.27 -4.96
N ALA A 130 8.78 11.30 -4.24
CA ALA A 130 8.54 9.88 -4.48
C ALA A 130 7.08 9.46 -4.19
N ARG A 131 6.45 10.04 -3.15
CA ARG A 131 5.02 9.80 -2.88
C ARG A 131 4.13 10.28 -4.02
N LYS A 132 4.33 11.53 -4.48
CA LYS A 132 3.62 12.09 -5.65
C LYS A 132 3.88 11.28 -6.92
N ALA A 133 5.10 10.77 -7.09
CA ALA A 133 5.41 9.87 -8.18
C ALA A 133 4.51 8.62 -8.14
N LEU A 134 4.42 7.93 -6.99
CA LEU A 134 3.53 6.77 -6.84
C LEU A 134 2.07 7.09 -7.16
N LEU A 135 1.52 8.20 -6.64
CA LEU A 135 0.15 8.63 -6.94
C LEU A 135 -0.05 8.85 -8.44
N SER A 136 0.90 9.52 -9.10
CA SER A 136 0.82 9.78 -10.55
C SER A 136 0.81 8.49 -11.39
N LEU A 137 1.41 7.40 -10.89
CA LEU A 137 1.48 6.12 -11.60
C LEU A 137 0.17 5.32 -11.56
N LEU A 138 -0.77 5.64 -10.67
CA LEU A 138 -2.09 4.98 -10.61
C LEU A 138 -2.82 4.99 -11.95
N ARG A 139 -2.67 6.08 -12.73
CA ARG A 139 -3.34 6.26 -14.03
C ARG A 139 -2.74 5.41 -15.16
N TYR A 140 -1.60 4.78 -14.93
CA TYR A 140 -0.80 4.10 -15.96
C TYR A 140 -0.53 2.63 -15.63
N SER A 141 -1.17 2.10 -14.58
CA SER A 141 -0.77 0.83 -13.99
C SER A 141 -1.93 -0.13 -13.84
N SER A 142 -1.71 -1.39 -14.20
CA SER A 142 -2.47 -2.51 -13.64
C SER A 142 -2.02 -2.84 -12.21
N ASN A 143 -0.94 -2.23 -11.71
CA ASN A 143 -0.40 -2.45 -10.37
C ASN A 143 -1.04 -1.52 -9.31
N ASN A 144 -2.27 -1.05 -9.53
CA ASN A 144 -2.96 -0.16 -8.59
C ASN A 144 -3.12 -0.79 -7.21
N ALA A 145 -3.29 -2.13 -7.15
CA ALA A 145 -3.26 -2.87 -5.90
C ALA A 145 -1.93 -2.74 -5.15
N THR A 146 -0.80 -2.83 -5.85
CA THR A 146 0.53 -2.65 -5.26
C THR A 146 0.72 -1.23 -4.77
N ILE A 147 0.40 -0.23 -5.60
CA ILE A 147 0.56 1.19 -5.23
C ILE A 147 -0.33 1.51 -4.02
N ALA A 148 -1.59 1.07 -4.01
CA ALA A 148 -2.54 1.25 -2.91
C ALA A 148 -1.99 0.69 -1.59
N ARG A 149 -1.45 -0.54 -1.61
CA ARG A 149 -0.85 -1.18 -0.43
C ARG A 149 0.36 -0.42 0.10
N LEU A 150 1.15 0.18 -0.79
CA LEU A 150 2.34 0.93 -0.38
C LEU A 150 1.95 2.28 0.22
N LEU A 151 0.98 2.99 -0.38
CA LEU A 151 0.50 4.28 0.14
C LEU A 151 -0.24 4.14 1.48
N MET A 152 -1.03 3.08 1.66
CA MET A 152 -1.81 2.88 2.89
C MET A 152 -0.98 2.48 4.13
N ARG A 153 0.31 2.14 3.95
CA ARG A 153 1.25 1.87 5.06
C ARG A 153 1.57 3.13 5.86
N ASP A 154 1.47 4.29 5.24
CA ASP A 154 1.59 5.60 5.86
C ASP A 154 0.60 6.56 5.18
N PRO A 155 -0.69 6.53 5.53
CA PRO A 155 -1.73 7.24 4.79
C PRO A 155 -1.69 8.75 5.07
N TRP A 156 -1.64 9.55 4.00
CA TRP A 156 -1.64 11.02 4.07
C TRP A 156 -2.95 11.61 3.57
N LEU A 157 -3.61 12.42 4.40
CA LEU A 157 -4.86 13.09 3.98
C LEU A 157 -4.71 13.91 2.69
N SER A 158 -3.50 14.40 2.39
CA SER A 158 -3.17 15.11 1.14
C SER A 158 -3.29 14.27 -0.12
N ASP A 159 -3.32 12.94 -0.04
CA ASP A 159 -3.47 12.07 -1.21
C ASP A 159 -4.94 11.95 -1.64
N ILE A 160 -5.88 12.16 -0.71
CA ILE A 160 -7.32 11.96 -0.93
C ILE A 160 -7.83 12.65 -2.20
N PRO A 161 -7.50 13.93 -2.49
CA PRO A 161 -7.90 14.56 -3.74
C PRO A 161 -7.44 13.79 -4.98
N GLU A 162 -6.18 13.35 -5.02
CA GLU A 162 -5.62 12.63 -6.17
C GLU A 162 -6.24 11.22 -6.31
N LEU A 163 -6.50 10.54 -5.20
CA LEU A 163 -7.18 9.24 -5.18
C LEU A 163 -8.63 9.35 -5.65
N ILE A 164 -9.34 10.42 -5.30
CA ILE A 164 -10.70 10.67 -5.77
C ILE A 164 -10.72 11.05 -7.24
N ASP A 165 -9.79 11.87 -7.69
CA ASP A 165 -9.63 12.19 -9.13
C ASP A 165 -9.38 10.91 -9.94
N TYR A 166 -8.57 10.00 -9.42
CA TYR A 166 -8.38 8.68 -10.02
C TYR A 166 -9.70 7.88 -10.05
N LEU A 167 -10.43 7.79 -8.93
CA LEU A 167 -11.72 7.10 -8.87
C LEU A 167 -12.78 7.74 -9.80
N ASN A 168 -12.74 9.04 -10.07
CA ASN A 168 -13.66 9.67 -11.00
C ASN A 168 -13.46 9.17 -12.44
N ILE A 169 -12.20 8.95 -12.82
CA ILE A 169 -11.81 8.60 -14.19
C ILE A 169 -11.85 7.09 -14.41
N GLU A 170 -11.38 6.30 -13.45
CA GLU A 170 -11.28 4.84 -13.58
C GLU A 170 -12.67 4.18 -13.53
N LYS A 171 -12.95 3.34 -14.52
CA LYS A 171 -14.22 2.61 -14.67
C LYS A 171 -14.07 1.11 -14.45
N ASN A 172 -12.85 0.59 -14.47
CA ASN A 172 -12.58 -0.81 -14.18
C ASN A 172 -12.68 -1.08 -12.67
N THR A 173 -13.61 -1.95 -12.30
CA THR A 173 -13.89 -2.34 -10.91
C THR A 173 -12.69 -3.02 -10.24
N GLU A 174 -11.89 -3.79 -11.00
CA GLU A 174 -10.67 -4.43 -10.49
C GLU A 174 -9.59 -3.41 -10.11
N TYR A 175 -9.57 -2.25 -10.77
CA TYR A 175 -8.59 -1.19 -10.54
C TYR A 175 -9.05 -0.16 -9.51
N THR A 176 -10.36 -0.02 -9.30
CA THR A 176 -10.94 0.87 -8.28
C THR A 176 -10.97 0.23 -6.90
N TRP A 177 -11.23 -1.08 -6.82
CA TRP A 177 -11.31 -1.82 -5.55
C TRP A 177 -10.15 -1.54 -4.60
N PRO A 178 -8.87 -1.65 -5.02
CA PRO A 178 -7.75 -1.39 -4.13
C PRO A 178 -7.72 0.02 -3.56
N ILE A 179 -8.15 1.02 -4.34
CA ILE A 179 -8.14 2.42 -3.92
C ILE A 179 -9.26 2.70 -2.93
N VAL A 180 -10.46 2.18 -3.18
CA VAL A 180 -11.58 2.28 -2.23
C VAL A 180 -11.22 1.66 -0.88
N LYS A 181 -10.60 0.48 -0.89
CA LYS A 181 -10.19 -0.19 0.35
C LYS A 181 -9.02 0.54 1.04
N ALA A 182 -8.04 1.03 0.29
CA ALA A 182 -6.95 1.82 0.85
C ALA A 182 -7.45 3.12 1.50
N LEU A 183 -8.42 3.82 0.90
CA LEU A 183 -8.99 5.07 1.45
C LEU A 183 -9.57 4.91 2.86
N MET A 184 -10.08 3.72 3.20
CA MET A 184 -10.57 3.44 4.55
C MET A 184 -9.47 3.54 5.62
N ARG A 185 -8.19 3.38 5.25
CA ARG A 185 -7.05 3.53 6.15
C ARG A 185 -6.63 4.98 6.37
N TYR A 186 -7.10 5.91 5.55
CA TYR A 186 -6.77 7.34 5.69
C TYR A 186 -7.48 8.00 6.87
N ASN A 187 -8.49 7.32 7.45
CA ASN A 187 -9.25 7.81 8.60
C ASN A 187 -9.72 9.26 8.40
N ALA A 188 -10.25 9.54 7.19
CA ALA A 188 -10.71 10.87 6.82
C ALA A 188 -11.91 11.26 7.71
N PRO A 189 -11.92 12.45 8.32
CA PRO A 189 -13.05 12.89 9.11
C PRO A 189 -14.35 12.88 8.30
N GLY A 190 -15.39 12.24 8.84
CA GLY A 190 -16.70 12.13 8.20
C GLY A 190 -16.71 11.27 6.93
N PHE A 191 -15.76 10.35 6.75
CA PHE A 191 -15.72 9.46 5.59
C PHE A 191 -17.02 8.64 5.44
N CYS A 192 -17.43 8.40 4.19
CA CYS A 192 -18.78 7.97 3.86
C CYS A 192 -18.99 6.45 3.79
N ILE A 193 -17.93 5.66 3.92
CA ILE A 193 -17.96 4.20 3.96
C ILE A 193 -17.05 3.70 5.08
N GLY A 194 -17.27 2.47 5.53
CA GLY A 194 -16.45 1.86 6.57
C GLY A 194 -16.60 2.51 7.94
N GLN A 195 -17.72 3.20 8.18
CA GLN A 195 -18.01 3.83 9.47
C GLN A 195 -17.92 2.83 10.61
N SER A 196 -17.51 3.28 11.79
CA SER A 196 -17.37 2.40 12.95
C SER A 196 -18.69 1.75 13.33
N LEU A 197 -18.66 0.44 13.59
CA LEU A 197 -19.82 -0.34 14.04
C LEU A 197 -19.77 -0.65 15.55
N LYS A 198 -18.97 0.09 16.34
CA LYS A 198 -18.73 -0.19 17.77
C LYS A 198 -20.01 -0.29 18.60
N ASP A 199 -21.00 0.54 18.30
CA ASP A 199 -22.30 0.55 19.01
C ASP A 199 -23.31 -0.46 18.43
N LYS A 200 -22.92 -1.21 17.41
CA LYS A 200 -23.71 -2.21 16.68
C LYS A 200 -23.19 -3.64 16.93
N GLY A 201 -22.50 -3.86 18.06
CA GLY A 201 -21.83 -5.12 18.41
C GLY A 201 -22.75 -6.28 18.82
N THR A 202 -24.07 -6.09 18.81
CA THR A 202 -25.06 -7.09 19.23
C THR A 202 -25.53 -8.01 18.10
N TYR A 203 -25.11 -7.75 16.86
CA TYR A 203 -25.46 -8.56 15.71
C TYR A 203 -24.53 -9.77 15.59
N HIS A 204 -25.08 -10.98 15.71
CA HIS A 204 -24.34 -12.24 15.64
C HIS A 204 -25.03 -13.25 14.75
N ILE A 205 -24.25 -14.01 13.99
CA ILE A 205 -24.73 -15.14 13.19
C ILE A 205 -23.95 -16.42 13.55
N SER A 206 -24.59 -17.57 13.36
CA SER A 206 -23.91 -18.86 13.36
C SER A 206 -23.62 -19.26 11.92
N ARG A 207 -22.35 -19.54 11.62
CA ARG A 207 -21.85 -20.08 10.35
C ARG A 207 -21.81 -21.61 10.34
N SER A 208 -22.25 -22.27 11.41
CA SER A 208 -22.12 -23.73 11.60
C SER A 208 -22.71 -24.56 10.45
N GLU A 209 -23.81 -24.12 9.82
CA GLU A 209 -24.34 -24.79 8.62
C GLU A 209 -23.58 -24.46 7.33
N ALA A 210 -23.01 -23.26 7.22
CA ALA A 210 -22.19 -22.83 6.09
C ALA A 210 -20.87 -23.63 6.06
N PHE A 211 -20.20 -23.77 7.20
CA PHE A 211 -18.95 -24.53 7.32
C PHE A 211 -19.10 -26.00 6.94
N LYS A 212 -20.25 -26.63 7.24
CA LYS A 212 -20.53 -28.03 6.86
C LYS A 212 -20.63 -28.26 5.35
N LYS A 213 -20.79 -27.19 4.55
CA LYS A 213 -21.08 -27.27 3.10
C LYS A 213 -19.95 -26.74 2.21
N ILE A 214 -18.82 -26.31 2.78
CA ILE A 214 -17.77 -25.61 2.04
C ILE A 214 -16.65 -26.57 1.57
N ASP A 215 -16.43 -26.63 0.25
CA ASP A 215 -15.23 -27.19 -0.38
C ASP A 215 -14.09 -26.14 -0.32
N HIS A 216 -12.92 -26.55 0.16
CA HIS A 216 -11.84 -25.67 0.62
C HIS A 216 -11.24 -24.74 -0.45
N LYS A 217 -11.43 -25.03 -1.75
CA LYS A 217 -10.83 -24.23 -2.86
C LYS A 217 -11.62 -22.98 -3.28
N ASN A 218 -12.94 -22.89 -3.03
CA ASN A 218 -13.81 -21.73 -3.32
C ASN A 218 -14.47 -21.17 -2.04
N SER A 219 -13.80 -21.36 -0.90
CA SER A 219 -14.40 -21.26 0.43
C SER A 219 -14.71 -19.84 0.89
N ILE A 220 -13.87 -18.86 0.57
CA ILE A 220 -13.98 -17.50 1.12
C ILE A 220 -15.14 -16.73 0.51
N ASN A 221 -15.23 -16.67 -0.83
CA ASN A 221 -16.34 -15.99 -1.52
C ASN A 221 -17.70 -16.55 -1.08
N SER A 222 -17.81 -17.89 -1.02
CA SER A 222 -19.03 -18.57 -0.59
C SER A 222 -19.36 -18.29 0.88
N LEU A 223 -18.35 -18.23 1.76
CA LEU A 223 -18.52 -17.92 3.17
C LEU A 223 -18.96 -16.47 3.38
N ASP A 224 -18.37 -15.52 2.66
CA ASP A 224 -18.70 -14.09 2.73
C ASP A 224 -20.14 -13.86 2.29
N LYS A 225 -20.53 -14.40 1.13
CA LYS A 225 -21.92 -14.35 0.64
C LYS A 225 -22.89 -14.98 1.63
N THR A 226 -22.56 -16.16 2.15
CA THR A 226 -23.43 -16.84 3.13
C THR A 226 -23.58 -16.01 4.41
N SER A 227 -22.49 -15.40 4.87
CA SER A 227 -22.51 -14.57 6.08
C SER A 227 -23.36 -13.33 5.88
N LEU A 228 -23.18 -12.62 4.77
CA LEU A 228 -23.99 -11.46 4.41
C LEU A 228 -25.47 -11.80 4.37
N LYS A 229 -25.82 -12.93 3.72
CA LYS A 229 -27.21 -13.41 3.67
C LYS A 229 -27.79 -13.72 5.05
N LEU A 230 -27.04 -14.39 5.92
CA LEU A 230 -27.48 -14.70 7.29
C LEU A 230 -27.68 -13.43 8.13
N PHE A 231 -26.81 -12.42 7.97
CA PHE A 231 -26.97 -11.14 8.64
C PHE A 231 -28.24 -10.42 8.17
N GLU A 232 -28.46 -10.37 6.85
CA GLU A 232 -29.67 -9.75 6.25
C GLU A 232 -30.95 -10.46 6.68
N GLU A 233 -30.98 -11.80 6.66
CA GLU A 233 -32.17 -12.58 7.06
C GLU A 233 -32.51 -12.41 8.54
N LYS A 234 -31.49 -12.41 9.41
CA LYS A 234 -31.69 -12.34 10.87
C LYS A 234 -31.99 -10.92 11.35
N TYR A 235 -31.46 -9.91 10.68
CA TYR A 235 -31.52 -8.52 11.11
C TYR A 235 -32.03 -7.59 9.99
N SER A 236 -33.06 -8.01 9.28
CA SER A 236 -33.59 -7.34 8.08
C SER A 236 -34.04 -5.89 8.30
N GLU A 237 -34.39 -5.51 9.53
CA GLU A 237 -34.73 -4.12 9.89
C GLU A 237 -33.50 -3.23 10.09
N SER A 238 -32.31 -3.80 10.23
CA SER A 238 -31.06 -3.09 10.54
C SER A 238 -29.93 -3.35 9.55
N ILE A 239 -30.01 -4.39 8.73
CA ILE A 239 -28.97 -4.79 7.80
C ILE A 239 -29.58 -4.99 6.42
N CYS A 240 -29.00 -4.33 5.43
CA CYS A 240 -29.35 -4.45 4.02
C CYS A 240 -28.11 -4.84 3.22
N VAL A 241 -28.22 -5.83 2.34
CA VAL A 241 -27.14 -6.25 1.44
C VAL A 241 -27.56 -5.95 0.02
N THR A 242 -26.72 -5.22 -0.71
CA THR A 242 -27.01 -4.94 -2.12
C THR A 242 -27.03 -6.25 -2.91
N PRO A 243 -28.09 -6.56 -3.70
CA PRO A 243 -28.20 -7.82 -4.43
C PRO A 243 -27.00 -8.14 -5.32
N LEU A 244 -26.38 -7.12 -5.93
CA LEU A 244 -25.22 -7.24 -6.80
C LEU A 244 -24.02 -7.93 -6.11
N LEU A 245 -23.89 -7.85 -4.78
CA LEU A 245 -22.81 -8.54 -4.06
C LEU A 245 -22.92 -10.06 -4.16
N PHE A 246 -24.12 -10.62 -4.32
CA PHE A 246 -24.31 -12.06 -4.47
C PHE A 246 -23.93 -12.56 -5.87
N GLU A 247 -23.78 -11.66 -6.84
CA GLU A 247 -23.41 -11.97 -8.22
C GLU A 247 -21.89 -11.84 -8.47
N GLN A 248 -21.20 -11.03 -7.65
CA GLN A 248 -19.77 -10.73 -7.80
C GLN A 248 -18.86 -11.75 -7.09
N ASP A 249 -17.58 -11.79 -7.45
CA ASP A 249 -16.56 -12.48 -6.64
C ASP A 249 -16.12 -11.59 -5.48
N LEU A 250 -16.45 -11.99 -4.26
CA LEU A 250 -16.12 -11.27 -3.04
C LEU A 250 -14.72 -11.60 -2.52
N ALA A 251 -14.06 -12.63 -3.08
CA ALA A 251 -12.76 -13.07 -2.63
C ALA A 251 -11.73 -11.93 -2.74
N GLY A 252 -11.18 -11.57 -1.59
CA GLY A 252 -10.09 -10.63 -1.46
C GLY A 252 -8.74 -11.31 -1.25
N ASP A 253 -7.80 -10.55 -0.72
CA ASP A 253 -6.50 -11.03 -0.27
C ASP A 253 -6.49 -11.52 1.19
N TYR A 254 -7.63 -11.43 1.87
CA TYR A 254 -7.77 -11.82 3.27
C TYR A 254 -8.08 -13.31 3.41
N LYS A 255 -7.54 -13.92 4.47
CA LYS A 255 -7.86 -15.29 4.86
C LYS A 255 -8.68 -15.25 6.13
N THR A 256 -9.89 -15.80 6.07
CA THR A 256 -10.80 -15.80 7.21
C THR A 256 -10.39 -16.85 8.24
N GLY A 257 -10.61 -16.54 9.52
CA GLY A 257 -10.62 -17.54 10.59
C GLY A 257 -11.89 -18.39 10.52
N SER A 258 -11.80 -19.64 10.95
CA SER A 258 -12.88 -20.64 10.91
C SER A 258 -13.86 -20.53 12.09
N ASN A 259 -14.20 -19.32 12.53
CA ASN A 259 -15.06 -19.15 13.71
C ASN A 259 -16.51 -19.50 13.37
N GLU A 260 -17.05 -20.50 14.07
CA GLU A 260 -18.43 -20.99 13.88
C GLU A 260 -19.48 -19.93 14.22
N ASN A 261 -19.16 -19.00 15.12
CA ASN A 261 -20.01 -17.85 15.45
C ASN A 261 -19.19 -16.58 15.22
N ILE A 262 -19.77 -15.61 14.52
CA ILE A 262 -19.11 -14.34 14.22
C ILE A 262 -20.08 -13.19 14.49
N SER A 263 -19.59 -12.14 15.16
CA SER A 263 -20.28 -10.86 15.29
C SER A 263 -20.15 -10.02 14.02
N LEU A 264 -21.03 -9.04 13.83
CA LEU A 264 -20.93 -8.11 12.71
C LEU A 264 -19.65 -7.26 12.79
N ILE A 265 -19.23 -6.89 14.00
CA ILE A 265 -17.97 -6.19 14.22
C ILE A 265 -16.80 -7.06 13.79
N GLU A 266 -16.78 -8.33 14.17
CA GLU A 266 -15.72 -9.25 13.77
C GLU A 266 -15.71 -9.48 12.26
N PHE A 267 -16.87 -9.66 11.66
CA PHE A 267 -17.00 -9.81 10.21
C PHE A 267 -16.50 -8.57 9.46
N SER A 268 -16.96 -7.38 9.83
CA SER A 268 -16.53 -6.11 9.21
C SER A 268 -15.05 -5.82 9.50
N GLY A 269 -14.60 -6.04 10.74
CA GLY A 269 -13.23 -5.84 11.19
C GLY A 269 -12.23 -6.71 10.45
N SER A 270 -12.53 -8.00 10.30
CA SER A 270 -11.65 -8.95 9.61
C SER A 270 -11.67 -8.79 8.08
N HIS A 271 -12.80 -8.45 7.46
CA HIS A 271 -12.94 -8.46 5.99
C HIS A 271 -12.83 -7.06 5.36
N ILE A 272 -13.15 -6.01 6.12
CA ILE A 272 -13.26 -4.66 5.59
C ILE A 272 -12.10 -3.79 6.00
N THR A 273 -11.77 -3.78 7.28
CA THR A 273 -10.70 -2.92 7.81
C THR A 273 -9.41 -3.67 8.07
N GLY A 274 -9.40 -5.00 8.11
CA GLY A 274 -8.24 -5.78 8.52
C GLY A 274 -7.74 -5.29 9.88
N THR A 275 -8.55 -5.36 10.93
CA THR A 275 -8.18 -4.83 12.26
C THR A 275 -8.09 -5.90 13.34
N GLU A 276 -8.59 -7.10 13.11
CA GLU A 276 -8.66 -8.11 14.19
C GLU A 276 -7.41 -9.00 14.29
N ASP A 277 -6.66 -9.16 13.21
CA ASP A 277 -5.36 -9.82 13.23
C ASP A 277 -4.25 -8.78 13.02
N TYR A 278 -3.73 -8.22 14.10
CA TYR A 278 -2.80 -7.08 14.15
C TYR A 278 -1.54 -7.21 13.28
N PHE A 279 -1.19 -8.42 12.79
CA PHE A 279 0.10 -8.70 12.14
C PHE A 279 0.04 -8.93 10.63
N SER A 280 -1.05 -9.44 10.08
CA SER A 280 -1.22 -9.68 8.63
C SER A 280 -2.03 -8.58 7.93
N SER A 281 -2.66 -7.71 8.71
CA SER A 281 -3.80 -6.93 8.25
C SER A 281 -3.47 -5.51 7.79
N TYR A 282 -2.35 -4.93 8.26
CA TYR A 282 -1.95 -3.57 7.85
C TYR A 282 -1.52 -3.47 6.38
N ILE A 283 -1.27 -4.61 5.72
CA ILE A 283 -0.94 -4.70 4.29
C ILE A 283 -2.08 -5.26 3.44
N ALA A 284 -3.14 -5.76 4.06
CA ALA A 284 -4.26 -6.40 3.39
C ALA A 284 -5.32 -5.37 2.97
N LEU A 285 -5.87 -5.58 1.77
CA LEU A 285 -6.96 -4.78 1.21
C LEU A 285 -8.33 -5.35 1.58
N GLY A 286 -8.44 -6.59 2.07
CA GLY A 286 -9.69 -7.19 2.51
C GLY A 286 -10.53 -7.79 1.36
N SER A 287 -11.74 -8.26 1.70
CA SER A 287 -12.73 -8.75 0.74
C SER A 287 -13.31 -7.61 -0.11
N ARG A 288 -13.85 -7.98 -1.28
CA ARG A 288 -14.40 -7.07 -2.30
C ARG A 288 -15.84 -6.63 -1.97
N PHE A 289 -16.02 -6.11 -0.78
CA PHE A 289 -17.22 -5.39 -0.33
C PHE A 289 -16.85 -4.40 0.77
N VAL A 290 -17.73 -3.43 1.00
CA VAL A 290 -17.65 -2.47 2.11
C VAL A 290 -19.04 -2.25 2.69
N HIS A 291 -19.13 -1.49 3.78
CA HIS A 291 -20.40 -1.06 4.34
C HIS A 291 -20.50 0.46 4.46
N TYR A 292 -21.73 0.96 4.59
CA TYR A 292 -22.02 2.31 5.06
C TYR A 292 -23.24 2.29 5.99
N VAL A 293 -23.47 3.40 6.70
CA VAL A 293 -24.59 3.52 7.64
C VAL A 293 -25.50 4.68 7.21
N GLU A 294 -26.81 4.42 7.15
CA GLU A 294 -27.86 5.43 6.95
C GLU A 294 -28.91 5.33 8.04
N GLY A 295 -28.96 6.35 8.91
CA GLY A 295 -29.77 6.27 10.13
C GLY A 295 -29.32 5.07 10.97
N ASP A 296 -30.24 4.14 11.22
CA ASP A 296 -29.98 2.92 11.98
C ASP A 296 -29.63 1.69 11.13
N ILE A 297 -29.65 1.83 9.80
CA ILE A 297 -29.46 0.72 8.86
C ILE A 297 -28.01 0.66 8.39
N ILE A 298 -27.45 -0.55 8.40
CA ILE A 298 -26.13 -0.89 7.90
C ILE A 298 -26.29 -1.50 6.50
N HIS A 299 -25.68 -0.87 5.51
CA HIS A 299 -25.76 -1.31 4.12
C HIS A 299 -24.42 -1.90 3.69
N PHE A 300 -24.40 -3.17 3.30
CA PHE A 300 -23.27 -3.78 2.59
C PHE A 300 -23.43 -3.56 1.09
N CYS A 301 -22.38 -3.06 0.45
CA CYS A 301 -22.46 -2.62 -0.94
C CYS A 301 -21.24 -3.00 -1.80
N SER A 302 -21.48 -2.99 -3.12
CA SER A 302 -20.48 -3.23 -4.16
C SER A 302 -19.56 -2.02 -4.38
N ILE A 303 -18.55 -2.19 -5.23
CA ILE A 303 -17.60 -1.12 -5.56
C ILE A 303 -18.27 0.06 -6.24
N GLU A 304 -19.24 -0.18 -7.10
CA GLU A 304 -19.91 0.87 -7.85
C GLU A 304 -20.65 1.82 -6.90
N ILE A 305 -21.32 1.27 -5.89
CA ILE A 305 -21.99 2.04 -4.85
C ILE A 305 -20.97 2.75 -3.96
N ALA A 306 -19.91 2.04 -3.54
CA ALA A 306 -18.86 2.61 -2.70
C ALA A 306 -18.13 3.77 -3.37
N GLN A 307 -17.72 3.59 -4.63
CA GLN A 307 -17.08 4.58 -5.47
C GLN A 307 -17.97 5.80 -5.66
N LYS A 308 -19.24 5.60 -6.00
CA LYS A 308 -20.22 6.70 -6.12
C LYS A 308 -20.33 7.48 -4.81
N ARG A 309 -20.48 6.79 -3.67
CA ARG A 309 -20.55 7.44 -2.36
C ARG A 309 -19.31 8.26 -2.03
N ILE A 310 -18.12 7.76 -2.33
CA ILE A 310 -16.86 8.49 -2.09
C ILE A 310 -16.81 9.76 -2.94
N ILE A 311 -17.18 9.67 -4.22
CA ILE A 311 -17.21 10.81 -5.13
C ILE A 311 -18.24 11.85 -4.65
N ASP A 312 -19.45 11.41 -4.31
CA ASP A 312 -20.53 12.28 -3.83
C ASP A 312 -20.15 12.94 -2.48
N TRP A 313 -19.52 12.19 -1.57
CA TRP A 313 -19.00 12.71 -0.31
C TRP A 313 -18.01 13.85 -0.54
N TRP A 314 -17.04 13.65 -1.43
CA TRP A 314 -16.04 14.67 -1.75
C TRP A 314 -16.66 15.91 -2.39
N ALA A 315 -17.59 15.72 -3.32
CA ALA A 315 -18.31 16.79 -3.98
C ALA A 315 -19.21 17.59 -3.01
N GLY A 316 -19.73 16.93 -1.97
CA GLY A 316 -20.53 17.55 -0.91
C GLY A 316 -19.74 18.34 0.13
N LEU A 317 -18.40 18.24 0.15
CA LEU A 317 -17.57 19.03 1.05
C LEU A 317 -17.55 20.51 0.63
N THR A 318 -17.52 21.41 1.61
CA THR A 318 -17.28 22.84 1.35
C THR A 318 -15.87 23.07 0.82
N SER A 319 -15.61 24.22 0.19
CA SER A 319 -14.25 24.57 -0.26
C SER A 319 -13.22 24.52 0.88
N THR A 320 -13.61 24.95 2.08
CA THR A 320 -12.79 24.83 3.30
C THR A 320 -12.57 23.37 3.70
N GLY A 321 -13.61 22.54 3.61
CA GLY A 321 -13.52 21.10 3.84
C GLY A 321 -12.56 20.39 2.88
N GLN A 322 -12.59 20.74 1.59
CA GLN A 322 -11.64 20.20 0.62
C GLN A 322 -10.21 20.74 0.83
N ALA A 323 -10.05 22.01 1.20
CA ALA A 323 -8.75 22.61 1.49
C ALA A 323 -8.05 21.95 2.69
N PHE A 324 -8.80 21.53 3.71
CA PHE A 324 -8.27 20.79 4.87
C PHE A 324 -7.42 19.58 4.48
N PHE A 325 -7.82 18.86 3.42
CA PHE A 325 -7.09 17.67 2.97
C PHE A 325 -5.78 18.04 2.27
N LYS A 326 -5.73 19.15 1.52
CA LYS A 326 -4.56 19.56 0.73
C LYS A 326 -3.35 19.94 1.58
N ASP A 327 -3.59 20.50 2.77
CA ASP A 327 -2.52 21.09 3.61
C ASP A 327 -1.96 20.11 4.67
N LYS A 328 -2.58 18.94 4.84
CA LYS A 328 -2.20 17.97 5.88
C LYS A 328 -1.39 16.81 5.32
N ASN A 329 -0.06 16.95 5.37
CA ASN A 329 0.88 15.81 5.33
C ASN A 329 0.99 15.11 6.70
N VAL A 330 -0.04 15.21 7.53
CA VAL A 330 0.00 14.71 8.91
C VAL A 330 -0.40 13.24 8.88
N PHE A 331 0.53 12.38 9.27
CA PHE A 331 0.22 10.99 9.62
C PHE A 331 -0.89 10.99 10.66
N ASN A 332 -2.06 10.47 10.30
CA ASN A 332 -3.12 10.23 11.25
C ASN A 332 -3.04 8.74 11.59
N PRO A 333 -2.35 8.32 12.67
CA PRO A 333 -2.23 6.92 12.99
C PRO A 333 -3.65 6.32 13.09
N PRO A 334 -3.98 5.29 12.31
CA PRO A 334 -5.27 4.63 12.44
C PRO A 334 -5.33 3.76 13.72
N TRP A 335 -4.23 3.67 14.46
CA TRP A 335 -4.08 2.79 15.61
C TRP A 335 -4.02 3.61 16.90
N PRO A 336 -4.73 3.22 17.98
CA PRO A 336 -4.31 3.66 19.30
C PRO A 336 -2.83 3.29 19.50
N PRO A 337 -2.05 4.07 20.27
CA PRO A 337 -0.71 3.66 20.65
C PRO A 337 -0.80 2.26 21.25
N LEU A 338 0.02 1.33 20.74
CA LEU A 338 0.10 0.01 21.35
C LEU A 338 0.50 0.18 22.82
N PRO A 339 -0.01 -0.65 23.74
CA PRO A 339 0.56 -0.72 25.07
C PRO A 339 2.06 -1.00 24.92
N SER A 340 2.88 -0.18 25.57
CA SER A 340 4.31 -0.44 25.70
C SER A 340 4.45 -1.81 26.36
N TYR A 341 5.02 -2.77 25.64
CA TYR A 341 5.55 -3.96 26.27
C TYR A 341 6.92 -3.59 26.82
N GLU A 342 7.01 -3.48 28.15
CA GLU A 342 8.27 -3.52 28.89
C GLU A 342 8.98 -4.86 28.70
#